data_AF-L7Z5C1-F1
#
_entry.id   AF-L7Z5C1-F1
#
_cell.length_a   1.000
_cell.length_b   1.000
_cell.length_c   1.000
_cell.angle_alpha   90.00
_cell.angle_beta   90.00
_cell.angle_gamma   90.00
#
_symmetry.space_group_name_H-M   'P 1'
#
loop_
_entity.id
_entity.type
_entity.pdbx_description
1 polymer ?
#
loop_
_entity_poly.entity_id
_entity_poly.type
_entity_poly.pdbx_seq_one_letter_code
_entity_poly.pdbx_strand_id
1 'polypeptide(L)'
;WGNGRGRLLFTYIILLGAAVAALFANDGAALILTPIVIAMLLALGFSRGATLAFVMAAGFIADTASLPLIVSNLVNIVSADFFNLGFTEYAAVMVPVNLAAIAATLVMLHLFFRKDIPAVYDLSLLKAPKEAIRDINTFKTGWLVLVLLLVGFF
;
A
#
# COMPACT_ATOMS: atom_id res chain seq x y z
N TRP A 1 -5.27 -13.31 7.33
CA TRP A 1 -5.28 -13.38 5.85
C TRP A 1 -3.99 -13.95 5.26
N GLY A 2 -2.78 -13.64 5.77
CA GLY A 2 -1.54 -14.29 5.31
C GLY A 2 -1.32 -15.76 5.74
N ASN A 3 -2.00 -16.23 6.80
CA ASN A 3 -2.00 -17.63 7.31
C ASN A 3 -0.61 -18.29 7.38
N GLY A 4 0.42 -17.53 7.75
CA GLY A 4 1.80 -18.02 7.84
C GLY A 4 2.50 -18.22 6.49
N ARG A 5 1.89 -17.87 5.35
CA ARG A 5 2.52 -17.99 4.01
C ARG A 5 3.12 -16.66 3.57
N GLY A 6 4.44 -16.60 3.45
CA GLY A 6 5.13 -15.33 3.15
C GLY A 6 4.82 -14.78 1.75
N ARG A 7 4.51 -15.64 0.77
CA ARG A 7 4.04 -15.20 -0.57
C ARG A 7 2.69 -14.49 -0.52
N LEU A 8 1.74 -15.00 0.28
CA LEU A 8 0.45 -14.33 0.47
C LEU A 8 0.62 -13.00 1.19
N LEU A 9 1.48 -12.97 2.22
CA LEU A 9 1.82 -11.74 2.93
C LEU A 9 2.40 -10.68 1.98
N PHE A 10 3.29 -11.10 1.06
CA PHE A 10 3.86 -10.22 0.05
C PHE A 10 2.79 -9.62 -0.87
N THR A 11 1.89 -10.46 -1.41
CA THR A 11 0.76 -9.98 -2.21
C THR A 11 -0.12 -9.00 -1.44
N TYR A 12 -0.47 -9.30 -0.18
CA TYR A 12 -1.32 -8.42 0.61
C TYR A 12 -0.67 -7.08 0.94
N ILE A 13 0.65 -7.06 1.16
CA ILE A 13 1.38 -5.80 1.35
C ILE A 13 1.35 -4.95 0.09
N ILE A 14 1.56 -5.56 -1.07
CA ILE A 14 1.49 -4.84 -2.34
C ILE A 14 0.07 -4.29 -2.56
N LEU A 15 -0.97 -5.10 -2.38
CA LEU A 15 -2.36 -4.65 -2.55
C LEU A 15 -2.75 -3.56 -1.53
N LEU A 16 -2.31 -3.67 -0.28
CA LEU A 16 -2.51 -2.63 0.73
C LEU A 16 -1.81 -1.34 0.31
N GLY A 17 -0.56 -1.45 -0.16
CA GLY A 17 0.19 -0.31 -0.65
C GLY A 17 -0.49 0.37 -1.83
N ALA A 18 -1.03 -0.41 -2.76
CA ALA A 18 -1.80 0.10 -3.87
C ALA A 18 -3.07 0.85 -3.43
N ALA A 19 -3.79 0.32 -2.45
CA ALA A 19 -4.99 0.98 -1.92
C ALA A 19 -4.66 2.29 -1.19
N VAL A 20 -3.58 2.31 -0.40
CA VAL A 20 -3.12 3.52 0.28
C VAL A 20 -2.64 4.55 -0.73
N ALA A 21 -1.85 4.18 -1.74
CA ALA A 21 -1.34 5.10 -2.76
C ALA A 21 -2.41 5.58 -3.76
N ALA A 22 -3.49 4.81 -3.95
CA ALA A 22 -4.63 5.31 -4.68
C ALA A 22 -5.30 6.47 -3.91
N LEU A 23 -5.47 6.34 -2.59
CA LEU A 23 -6.19 7.32 -1.76
C LEU A 23 -5.33 8.50 -1.29
N PHE A 24 -4.04 8.27 -1.06
CA PHE A 24 -3.08 9.26 -0.56
C PHE A 24 -2.07 9.62 -1.66
N ALA A 25 -1.43 10.79 -1.52
CA ALA A 25 -0.31 11.12 -2.37
C ALA A 25 0.78 10.04 -2.32
N ASN A 26 1.42 9.74 -3.47
CA ASN A 26 2.50 8.75 -3.59
C ASN A 26 3.54 8.87 -2.46
N ASP A 27 4.05 10.09 -2.22
CA ASP A 27 5.03 10.37 -1.17
C ASP A 27 4.50 10.06 0.23
N GLY A 28 3.22 10.38 0.48
CA GLY A 28 2.53 10.08 1.73
C GLY A 28 2.38 8.57 1.94
N ALA A 29 2.02 7.83 0.89
CA ALA A 29 1.93 6.38 0.94
C ALA A 29 3.30 5.75 1.22
N ALA A 30 4.36 6.18 0.53
CA ALA A 30 5.72 5.70 0.75
C ALA A 30 6.22 5.98 2.18
N LEU A 31 5.97 7.19 2.70
CA LEU A 31 6.38 7.61 4.05
C LEU A 31 5.65 6.81 5.15
N ILE A 32 4.39 6.43 4.92
CA ILE A 32 3.58 5.67 5.88
C ILE A 32 3.87 4.16 5.78
N LEU A 33 3.87 3.60 4.57
CA LEU A 33 4.00 2.16 4.35
C LEU A 33 5.37 1.63 4.73
N THR A 34 6.45 2.36 4.41
CA THR A 34 7.82 1.92 4.65
C THR A 34 8.09 1.56 6.12
N PRO A 35 7.85 2.44 7.11
CA PRO A 35 8.09 2.12 8.52
C PRO A 35 7.16 1.01 9.02
N ILE A 36 5.91 0.93 8.55
CA ILE A 36 4.96 -0.13 8.91
C ILE A 36 5.48 -1.49 8.43
N VAL A 37 5.88 -1.57 7.16
CA VAL A 37 6.41 -2.79 6.54
C VAL A 37 7.69 -3.23 7.26
N ILE A 38 8.62 -2.32 7.52
CA ILE A 38 9.85 -2.62 8.25
C ILE A 38 9.54 -3.15 9.66
N ALA A 39 8.70 -2.46 10.44
CA ALA A 39 8.36 -2.87 11.79
C ALA A 39 7.72 -4.27 11.82
N MET A 40 6.84 -4.57 10.86
CA MET A 40 6.21 -5.87 10.74
C MET A 40 7.22 -6.97 10.40
N LEU A 41 8.14 -6.72 9.47
CA LEU A 41 9.15 -7.71 9.05
C LEU A 41 10.17 -7.98 10.15
N LEU A 42 10.53 -6.95 10.92
CA LEU A 42 11.35 -7.10 12.12
C LEU A 42 10.65 -7.95 13.18
N ALA A 43 9.35 -7.70 13.44
CA ALA A 43 8.56 -8.50 14.37
C ALA A 43 8.42 -9.97 13.92
N LEU A 44 8.44 -10.21 12.62
CA LEU A 44 8.38 -11.56 12.02
C LEU A 44 9.76 -12.24 11.89
N GLY A 45 10.85 -11.56 12.24
CA GLY A 45 12.21 -12.11 12.17
C GLY A 45 12.71 -12.37 10.75
N PHE A 46 12.27 -11.59 9.76
CA PHE A 46 12.66 -11.79 8.36
C PHE A 46 14.14 -11.46 8.13
N SER A 47 14.77 -12.15 7.17
CA SER A 47 16.15 -11.87 6.77
C SER A 47 16.26 -10.48 6.12
N ARG A 48 17.47 -9.89 6.13
CA ARG A 48 17.70 -8.58 5.49
C ARG A 48 17.32 -8.57 4.00
N GLY A 49 17.56 -9.67 3.29
CA GLY A 49 17.16 -9.81 1.87
C GLY A 49 15.65 -9.79 1.68
N ALA A 50 14.91 -10.52 2.52
CA ALA A 50 13.45 -10.48 2.51
C ALA A 50 12.93 -9.09 2.89
N THR A 51 13.54 -8.42 3.87
CA THR A 51 13.16 -7.05 4.26
C THR A 51 13.32 -6.07 3.11
N LEU A 52 14.43 -6.13 2.39
CA LEU A 52 14.64 -5.31 1.20
C LEU A 52 13.59 -5.60 0.12
N ALA A 53 13.29 -6.87 -0.15
CA ALA A 53 12.28 -7.25 -1.14
C ALA A 53 10.91 -6.62 -0.84
N PHE A 54 10.45 -6.68 0.40
CA PHE A 54 9.16 -6.13 0.82
C PHE A 54 9.15 -4.60 0.84
N VAL A 55 10.22 -3.95 1.28
CA VAL A 55 10.33 -2.48 1.27
C VAL A 55 10.37 -1.94 -0.16
N MET A 56 11.16 -2.57 -1.04
CA MET A 56 11.18 -2.21 -2.46
C MET A 56 9.82 -2.42 -3.10
N ALA A 57 9.14 -3.53 -2.79
CA ALA A 57 7.79 -3.78 -3.29
C ALA A 57 6.79 -2.71 -2.84
N ALA A 58 6.85 -2.27 -1.59
CA ALA A 58 6.03 -1.18 -1.06
C ALA A 58 6.33 0.16 -1.76
N GLY A 59 7.60 0.45 -2.07
CA GLY A 59 7.99 1.65 -2.82
C GLY A 59 7.50 1.62 -4.26
N PHE A 60 7.76 0.54 -4.99
CA PHE A 60 7.33 0.40 -6.39
C PHE A 60 5.82 0.45 -6.55
N ILE A 61 5.07 -0.16 -5.63
CA ILE A 61 3.61 -0.11 -5.71
C ILE A 61 3.06 1.26 -5.34
N ALA A 62 3.67 1.97 -4.38
CA ALA A 62 3.26 3.33 -4.05
C ALA A 62 3.33 4.24 -5.29
N ASP A 63 4.42 4.12 -6.05
CA ASP A 63 4.60 4.87 -7.28
C ASP A 63 3.59 4.44 -8.36
N THR A 64 3.54 3.13 -8.65
CA THR A 64 2.69 2.57 -9.72
C THR A 64 1.20 2.82 -9.48
N ALA A 65 0.73 2.65 -8.24
CA ALA A 65 -0.70 2.69 -7.92
C ALA A 65 -1.25 4.11 -7.71
N SER A 66 -0.39 5.13 -7.72
CA SER A 66 -0.78 6.54 -7.57
C SER A 66 -1.29 7.19 -8.87
N LEU A 67 -1.29 6.45 -9.98
CA LEU A 67 -1.73 6.90 -11.31
C LEU A 67 -3.25 7.18 -11.51
N PRO A 68 -4.21 6.50 -10.85
CA PRO A 68 -5.61 6.56 -11.28
C PRO A 68 -6.34 7.83 -10.83
N LEU A 69 -5.84 8.53 -9.82
CA LEU A 69 -6.50 9.67 -9.22
C LEU A 69 -5.63 10.92 -9.40
N ILE A 70 -6.26 11.99 -9.90
CA ILE A 70 -5.60 13.28 -10.15
C ILE A 70 -4.92 13.77 -8.87
N VAL A 71 -5.60 13.63 -7.72
CA VAL A 71 -5.14 14.13 -6.42
C VAL A 71 -3.97 13.32 -5.83
N SER A 72 -3.67 12.14 -6.37
CA SER A 72 -2.74 11.18 -5.76
C SER A 72 -1.29 11.37 -6.23
N ASN A 73 -1.06 12.21 -7.23
CA ASN A 73 0.30 12.57 -7.66
C ASN A 73 0.31 13.98 -8.28
N LEU A 74 1.30 14.79 -7.90
CA LEU A 74 1.47 16.15 -8.43
C LEU A 74 1.52 16.19 -9.97
N VAL A 75 2.15 15.19 -10.59
CA VAL A 75 2.23 15.09 -12.07
C VAL A 75 0.83 14.92 -12.68
N ASN A 76 -0.06 14.19 -12.01
CA ASN A 76 -1.44 14.00 -12.48
C ASN A 76 -2.24 15.30 -12.36
N ILE A 77 -2.06 16.05 -11.26
CA ILE A 77 -2.66 17.38 -11.07
C ILE A 77 -2.22 18.33 -12.19
N VAL A 78 -0.91 18.46 -12.42
CA VAL A 78 -0.34 19.36 -13.44
C VAL A 78 -0.78 18.96 -14.86
N SER A 79 -0.85 17.66 -15.14
CA SER A 79 -1.31 17.15 -16.44
C SER A 79 -2.79 17.43 -16.65
N ALA A 80 -3.63 17.18 -15.64
CA ALA A 80 -5.06 17.45 -15.74
C ALA A 80 -5.35 18.94 -15.92
N ASP A 81 -4.62 19.80 -15.22
CA ASP A 81 -4.73 21.27 -15.35
C ASP A 81 -4.28 21.73 -16.75
N PHE A 82 -3.13 21.25 -17.23
CA PHE A 82 -2.61 21.61 -18.56
C PHE A 82 -3.55 21.19 -19.70
N PHE A 83 -4.12 19.97 -19.61
CA PHE A 83 -5.03 19.44 -20.63
C PHE A 83 -6.51 19.76 -20.36
N ASN A 84 -6.82 20.52 -19.31
CA ASN A 84 -8.20 20.82 -18.86
C ASN A 84 -9.09 19.57 -18.73
N LEU A 85 -8.51 18.46 -18.26
CA LEU A 85 -9.22 17.19 -18.11
C LEU A 85 -10.04 17.19 -16.82
N GLY A 86 -11.33 16.84 -16.92
CA GLY A 86 -12.17 16.62 -15.76
C GLY A 86 -11.75 15.36 -14.98
N PHE A 87 -12.03 15.34 -13.67
CA PHE A 87 -11.73 14.21 -12.78
C PHE A 87 -12.22 12.85 -13.34
N THR A 88 -13.47 12.81 -13.78
CA THR A 88 -14.11 11.58 -14.28
C THR A 88 -13.46 11.08 -15.58
N GLU A 89 -13.08 12.01 -16.45
CA GLU A 89 -12.51 11.69 -17.77
C GLU A 89 -11.08 11.15 -17.63
N TYR A 90 -10.29 11.77 -16.75
CA TYR A 90 -8.97 11.26 -16.38
C TYR A 90 -9.05 9.87 -15.73
N ALA A 91 -9.93 9.71 -14.73
CA ALA A 91 -10.08 8.45 -14.00
C ALA A 91 -10.55 7.31 -14.92
N ALA A 92 -11.46 7.57 -15.86
CA ALA A 92 -11.97 6.55 -16.78
C ALA A 92 -10.86 5.92 -17.64
N VAL A 93 -9.85 6.70 -18.03
CA VAL A 93 -8.70 6.21 -18.82
C VAL A 93 -7.62 5.62 -17.91
N MET A 94 -7.33 6.27 -16.78
CA MET A 94 -6.21 5.88 -15.92
C MET A 94 -6.52 4.68 -15.04
N VAL A 95 -7.77 4.39 -14.69
CA VAL A 95 -8.13 3.21 -13.89
C VAL A 95 -7.74 1.89 -14.60
N PRO A 96 -8.11 1.64 -15.87
CA PRO A 96 -7.65 0.46 -16.60
C PRO A 96 -6.13 0.37 -16.72
N VAL A 97 -5.45 1.49 -17.00
CA VAL A 97 -3.98 1.56 -17.10
C VAL A 97 -3.35 1.20 -15.75
N ASN A 98 -3.90 1.73 -14.66
CA ASN A 98 -3.43 1.45 -13.31
C ASN A 98 -3.61 -0.01 -12.92
N LEU A 99 -4.74 -0.64 -13.27
CA LEU A 99 -4.94 -2.07 -13.02
C LEU A 99 -3.90 -2.93 -13.76
N ALA A 100 -3.61 -2.60 -15.02
CA ALA A 100 -2.58 -3.27 -15.79
C ALA A 100 -1.18 -3.06 -15.17
N ALA A 101 -0.88 -1.83 -14.74
CA ALA A 101 0.39 -1.49 -14.12
C ALA A 101 0.59 -2.19 -12.77
N ILE A 102 -0.43 -2.20 -11.90
CA ILE A 102 -0.43 -2.95 -10.63
C ILE A 102 -0.21 -4.45 -10.88
N ALA A 103 -0.91 -5.02 -11.87
CA ALA A 103 -0.76 -6.43 -12.22
C ALA A 103 0.67 -6.74 -12.72
N ALA A 104 1.21 -5.90 -13.59
CA ALA A 104 2.58 -6.03 -14.10
C ALA A 104 3.61 -5.92 -12.97
N THR A 105 3.46 -4.94 -12.07
CA THR A 105 4.32 -4.75 -10.90
C THR A 105 4.23 -5.93 -9.95
N LEU A 106 3.02 -6.45 -9.66
CA LEU A 106 2.83 -7.65 -8.84
C LEU A 106 3.55 -8.87 -9.42
N VAL A 107 3.38 -9.11 -10.72
CA VAL A 107 4.01 -10.23 -11.42
C VAL A 107 5.52 -10.09 -11.40
N MET A 108 6.03 -8.91 -11.77
CA MET A 108 7.48 -8.70 -11.87
C MET A 108 8.16 -8.78 -10.51
N LEU A 109 7.58 -8.19 -9.46
CA LEU A 109 8.12 -8.29 -8.10
C LEU A 109 8.08 -9.72 -7.57
N HIS A 110 7.02 -10.48 -7.85
CA HIS A 110 6.98 -11.90 -7.51
C HIS A 110 8.06 -12.70 -8.25
N LEU A 111 8.28 -12.44 -9.55
CA LEU A 111 9.29 -13.15 -10.33
C LEU A 111 10.72 -12.81 -9.88
N PHE A 112 10.99 -11.54 -9.60
CA PHE A 112 12.30 -11.05 -9.20
C PHE A 112 12.66 -11.53 -7.79
N PHE A 113 11.78 -11.32 -6.80
CA PHE A 113 12.02 -11.66 -5.40
C PHE A 113 11.58 -13.08 -5.00
N ARG A 114 11.22 -13.95 -5.96
CA ARG A 114 10.74 -15.32 -5.68
C ARG A 114 11.63 -16.15 -4.77
N LYS A 115 12.95 -15.87 -4.78
CA LYS A 115 13.95 -16.58 -3.98
C LYS A 115 14.14 -15.98 -2.59
N ASP A 116 13.87 -14.69 -2.44
CA ASP A 116 14.09 -13.94 -1.21
C ASP A 116 12.84 -13.91 -0.32
N ILE A 117 11.65 -14.16 -0.89
CA ILE A 117 10.40 -14.24 -0.12
C ILE A 117 10.36 -15.58 0.65
N PRO A 118 10.34 -15.55 2.00
CA PRO A 118 10.24 -16.76 2.79
C PRO A 118 8.92 -17.49 2.50
N ALA A 119 8.97 -18.82 2.40
CA ALA A 119 7.78 -19.62 2.11
C ALA A 119 6.78 -19.58 3.27
N VAL A 120 7.29 -19.62 4.51
CA VAL A 120 6.52 -19.66 5.74
C VAL A 120 7.06 -18.63 6.73
N TYR A 121 6.17 -18.03 7.51
CA TYR A 121 6.51 -17.18 8.66
C TYR A 121 5.73 -17.62 9.89
N ASP A 122 6.35 -17.46 11.06
CA ASP A 122 5.75 -17.88 12.32
C ASP A 122 4.77 -16.82 12.85
N LEU A 123 3.50 -17.21 12.98
CA LEU A 123 2.44 -16.35 13.51
C LEU A 123 2.52 -16.19 15.03
N SER A 124 3.19 -17.10 15.74
CA SER A 124 3.32 -17.06 17.20
C SER A 124 4.20 -15.90 17.69
N LEU A 125 5.03 -15.35 16.80
CA LEU A 125 5.86 -14.16 17.07
C LEU A 125 5.02 -12.87 17.13
N LEU A 126 3.80 -12.88 16.56
CA LEU A 126 2.94 -11.71 16.52
C LEU A 126 2.06 -11.63 17.77
N LYS A 127 2.02 -10.45 18.39
CA LYS A 127 1.07 -10.13 19.46
C LYS A 127 -0.36 -10.16 18.95
N ALA A 128 -1.31 -10.44 19.84
CA ALA A 128 -2.72 -10.41 19.48
C ALA A 128 -3.11 -8.99 19.05
N PRO A 129 -3.90 -8.78 17.97
CA PRO A 129 -4.23 -7.44 17.45
C PRO A 129 -4.86 -6.52 18.50
N LYS A 130 -5.62 -7.09 19.43
CA LYS A 130 -6.23 -6.38 20.57
C LYS A 130 -5.20 -5.74 21.50
N GLU A 131 -3.99 -6.28 21.59
CA GLU A 131 -2.91 -5.73 22.41
C GLU A 131 -2.24 -4.51 21.76
N ALA A 132 -2.45 -4.28 20.46
CA ALA A 132 -1.99 -3.07 19.80
C ALA A 132 -2.83 -1.83 20.18
N ILE A 133 -4.08 -2.03 20.60
CA ILE A 133 -4.98 -0.94 21.00
C ILE A 133 -4.72 -0.60 22.46
N ARG A 134 -3.99 0.50 22.70
CA ARG A 134 -3.74 1.02 24.05
C ARG A 134 -4.98 1.65 24.68
N ASP A 135 -5.79 2.33 23.88
CA ASP A 135 -7.02 3.00 24.31
C ASP A 135 -8.12 2.82 23.26
N ILE A 136 -9.24 2.20 23.66
CA ILE A 136 -10.33 1.86 22.75
C ILE A 136 -11.17 3.08 22.34
N ASN A 137 -11.26 4.09 23.19
CA ASN A 137 -12.03 5.30 22.91
C ASN A 137 -11.29 6.14 21.86
N THR A 138 -9.97 6.32 22.04
CA THR A 138 -9.11 6.98 21.05
C THR A 138 -9.16 6.28 19.70
N PHE A 139 -9.11 4.93 19.70
CA PHE A 139 -9.22 4.15 18.46
C PHE A 139 -10.56 4.37 17.73
N LYS A 140 -11.69 4.36 18.46
CA LYS A 140 -13.02 4.62 17.90
C LYS A 140 -13.17 6.05 17.37
N THR A 141 -12.68 7.03 18.12
CA THR A 141 -12.68 8.43 17.71
C THR A 141 -11.88 8.64 16.43
N GLY A 142 -10.70 7.99 16.31
CA GLY A 142 -9.90 8.04 15.09
C GLY A 142 -10.65 7.54 13.85
N TRP A 143 -11.36 6.41 13.98
CA TRP A 143 -12.22 5.89 12.90
C TRP A 143 -13.35 6.85 12.55
N LEU A 144 -14.01 7.45 13.54
CA LEU A 144 -15.07 8.43 13.32
C LEU A 144 -14.55 9.64 12.54
N VAL A 145 -13.41 10.19 12.96
CA VAL A 145 -12.78 11.35 12.29
C VAL A 145 -12.38 11.02 10.85
N LEU A 146 -11.82 9.82 10.60
CA LEU A 146 -11.51 9.34 9.25
C LEU A 146 -12.75 9.28 8.35
N VAL A 147 -13.86 8.75 8.85
CA VAL A 147 -15.12 8.70 8.10
C VAL A 147 -15.66 10.10 7.83
N LEU A 148 -15.64 10.99 8.83
CA LEU A 148 -16.08 12.38 8.65
C LEU A 148 -15.24 13.14 7.62
N LEU A 149 -13.92 12.95 7.63
CA LEU A 149 -13.02 13.50 6.62
C LEU A 149 -13.34 12.98 5.22
N LEU A 150 -13.57 11.67 5.08
CA LEU A 150 -13.91 11.05 3.81
C LEU A 150 -15.22 11.62 3.26
N VAL A 151 -16.24 11.76 4.12
CA VAL A 151 -17.53 12.34 3.73
C VAL A 151 -17.38 13.81 3.34
N GLY A 152 -16.60 14.61 4.09
CA GLY A 152 -16.39 16.02 3.78
C GLY A 152 -15.57 16.29 2.51
N PHE A 153 -14.95 15.27 1.92
CA PHE A 153 -14.22 15.37 0.65
C PHE A 153 -15.13 15.25 -0.59
N PHE A 154 -16.37 14.77 -0.42
CA PHE A 154 -17.40 14.62 -1.46
C PHE A 154 -18.55 15.60 -1.25
#